data_AF-A0A1F3AH53-F1
#
_entry.id   AF-A0A1F3AH53-F1
#
_cell.length_a   1.000
_cell.length_b   1.000
_cell.length_c   1.000
_cell.angle_alpha   90.00
_cell.angle_beta   90.00
_cell.angle_gamma   90.00
#
_symmetry.space_group_name_H-M   'P 1'
#
loop_
_entity.id
_entity.type
_entity.pdbx_description
1 polymer ?
#
loop_
_entity_poly.entity_id
_entity_poly.type
_entity_poly.pdbx_seq_one_letter_code
_entity_poly.pdbx_strand_id
1 'polypeptide(L)'
;MVGRKIIRNAQRGLTLIELLVVIVILALASSLVLLTAPPTRPPVRDEAERFARRMELALDEAITSSRPMRVKIDALGYVFEQLDPPEPGKEAEGYR
;
A
#
# COMPACT_ATOMS: atom_id res chain seq x y z
N MET A 1 -68.95 19.40 -4.29
CA MET A 1 -68.32 19.04 -5.57
C MET A 1 -66.84 19.42 -5.48
N VAL A 2 -65.95 18.45 -5.21
CA VAL A 2 -64.51 18.71 -5.02
C VAL A 2 -63.78 18.32 -6.30
N GLY A 3 -63.20 19.32 -6.98
CA GLY A 3 -62.40 19.12 -8.18
C GLY A 3 -61.02 18.57 -7.82
N ARG A 4 -60.75 17.32 -8.22
CA ARG A 4 -59.43 16.70 -8.05
C ARG A 4 -58.45 17.33 -9.04
N LYS A 5 -57.55 18.16 -8.55
CA LYS A 5 -56.43 18.71 -9.33
C LYS A 5 -55.46 17.56 -9.62
N ILE A 6 -55.56 16.94 -10.80
CA ILE A 6 -54.59 15.94 -11.24
C ILE A 6 -53.27 16.68 -11.45
N ILE A 7 -52.32 16.44 -10.55
CA ILE A 7 -50.93 16.87 -10.75
C ILE A 7 -50.42 16.04 -11.93
N ARG A 8 -50.43 16.64 -13.12
CA ARG A 8 -49.72 16.07 -14.27
C ARG A 8 -48.24 16.14 -13.92
N ASN A 9 -47.66 15.02 -13.49
CA ASN A 9 -46.22 14.87 -13.47
C ASN A 9 -45.74 15.11 -14.90
N ALA A 10 -45.04 16.23 -15.10
CA ALA A 10 -44.32 16.47 -16.33
C ALA A 10 -43.22 15.42 -16.40
N GLN A 11 -43.50 14.31 -17.07
CA GLN A 11 -42.47 13.36 -17.48
C GLN A 11 -41.57 14.08 -18.48
N ARG A 12 -40.58 14.81 -17.95
CA ARG A 12 -39.48 15.37 -18.73
C ARG A 12 -38.55 14.21 -19.05
N GLY A 13 -38.41 13.87 -20.33
CA GLY A 13 -37.45 12.86 -20.78
C GLY A 13 -36.01 13.35 -20.61
N LEU A 14 -35.09 12.40 -20.40
CA LEU A 14 -33.66 12.66 -20.37
C LEU A 14 -33.21 13.13 -21.76
N THR A 15 -32.53 14.27 -21.82
CA THR A 15 -31.98 14.76 -23.09
C THR A 15 -30.59 14.20 -23.34
N LEU A 16 -30.16 14.16 -24.61
CA LEU A 16 -28.78 13.78 -24.96
C LEU A 16 -27.75 14.69 -24.27
N ILE A 17 -28.03 15.99 -24.21
CA ILE A 17 -27.13 16.97 -23.60
C ILE A 17 -27.02 16.76 -22.08
N GLU A 18 -28.11 16.37 -21.42
CA GLU A 18 -28.11 16.09 -19.99
C GLU A 18 -27.23 14.88 -19.66
N LEU A 19 -27.34 13.80 -20.44
CA LEU A 19 -26.44 12.66 -20.29
C LEU A 19 -24.97 13.03 -20.58
N LEU A 20 -24.72 13.83 -21.62
CA LEU A 20 -23.37 14.29 -21.98
C LEU A 20 -22.75 15.09 -20.83
N VAL A 21 -23.50 16.03 -20.26
CA VAL A 21 -23.05 16.83 -19.12
C VAL A 21 -22.78 15.94 -17.90
N VAL A 22 -23.65 14.97 -17.62
CA VAL A 22 -23.42 14.01 -16.52
C VAL A 22 -22.12 13.24 -16.72
N ILE A 23 -21.85 12.74 -17.93
CA ILE A 23 -20.60 12.02 -18.22
C ILE A 23 -19.38 12.93 -18.05
N VAL A 24 -19.47 14.18 -18.50
CA VAL A 24 -18.38 15.17 -18.33
C VAL A 24 -18.13 15.43 -16.85
N ILE A 25 -19.18 15.67 -16.06
CA ILE A 25 -19.07 15.88 -14.62
C ILE A 25 -18.48 14.65 -13.94
N LEU A 26 -18.94 13.44 -14.29
CA LEU A 26 -18.39 12.20 -13.75
C LEU A 26 -16.92 12.01 -14.11
N ALA A 27 -16.50 12.34 -15.33
CA ALA A 27 -15.10 12.29 -15.74
C ALA A 27 -14.24 13.27 -14.95
N LEU A 28 -14.70 14.51 -14.79
CA LEU A 28 -14.01 15.55 -14.00
C LEU A 28 -13.96 15.19 -12.52
N ALA A 29 -15.03 14.64 -11.96
CA ALA A 29 -15.07 14.18 -10.58
C ALA A 29 -14.13 12.97 -10.36
N SER A 30 -14.08 12.05 -11.31
CA SER A 30 -13.24 10.84 -11.23
C SER A 30 -11.75 11.17 -11.32
N SER A 31 -11.35 12.20 -12.07
CA SER A 31 -9.94 12.58 -12.19
C SER A 31 -9.36 13.08 -10.86
N LEU A 32 -10.16 13.79 -10.06
CA LEU A 32 -9.75 14.26 -8.74
C LEU A 32 -9.43 13.08 -7.81
N VAL A 33 -10.23 12.01 -7.85
CA VAL A 33 -10.02 10.81 -7.03
C VAL A 33 -8.65 10.20 -7.28
N LEU A 34 -8.20 10.10 -8.54
CA LEU A 34 -6.88 9.58 -8.88
C LEU A 34 -5.75 10.47 -8.35
N LEU A 35 -5.92 11.78 -8.35
CA LEU A 35 -4.92 12.74 -7.86
C LEU A 35 -4.84 12.78 -6.33
N THR A 36 -5.96 12.57 -5.65
CA THR A 36 -6.04 12.60 -4.18
C THR A 36 -5.82 11.24 -3.53
N ALA A 37 -5.81 10.16 -4.32
CA ALA A 37 -5.60 8.82 -3.80
C ALA A 37 -4.21 8.74 -3.14
N PRO A 38 -4.12 8.24 -1.89
CA PRO A 38 -2.83 8.01 -1.26
C PRO A 38 -2.04 6.98 -2.09
N PRO A 39 -0.71 7.12 -2.18
CA PRO A 39 0.12 6.16 -2.88
C PRO A 39 -0.05 4.77 -2.24
N THR A 40 -0.16 3.73 -3.08
CA THR A 40 -0.36 2.34 -2.62
C THR A 40 0.86 1.77 -1.92
N ARG A 41 2.02 2.41 -2.06
CA ARG A 41 3.27 2.03 -1.39
C ARG A 41 3.79 3.22 -0.60
N PRO A 42 4.28 3.00 0.64
CA PRO A 42 4.96 4.04 1.38
C PRO A 42 6.15 4.57 0.58
N PRO A 43 6.50 5.86 0.73
CA PRO A 43 7.71 6.43 0.16
C PRO A 43 8.93 5.56 0.48
N VAL A 44 9.85 5.41 -0.49
CA VAL A 44 11.10 4.64 -0.31
C VAL A 44 11.87 5.08 0.93
N ARG A 45 11.80 6.38 1.25
CA ARG A 45 12.43 6.96 2.42
C ARG A 45 11.85 6.42 3.73
N ASP A 46 10.53 6.33 3.86
CA ASP A 46 9.87 5.82 5.06
C ASP A 46 10.21 4.34 5.27
N GLU A 47 10.33 3.57 4.18
CA GLU A 47 10.75 2.18 4.25
C GLU A 47 12.22 2.05 4.66
N ALA A 48 13.10 2.90 4.13
CA ALA A 48 14.52 2.93 4.51
C ALA A 48 14.70 3.31 5.99
N GLU A 49 13.95 4.28 6.49
CA GLU A 49 13.97 4.67 7.90
C GLU A 49 13.45 3.53 8.79
N ARG A 50 12.42 2.80 8.37
CA ARG A 50 11.93 1.61 9.08
C ARG A 50 12.98 0.49 9.08
N PHE A 51 13.65 0.26 7.96
CA PHE A 51 14.73 -0.71 7.85
C PHE A 51 15.91 -0.34 8.77
N ALA A 52 16.34 0.92 8.79
CA ALA A 52 17.41 1.40 9.66
C ALA A 52 17.08 1.16 11.14
N ARG A 53 15.86 1.48 11.59
CA ARG A 53 15.44 1.20 12.97
C ARG A 53 15.45 -0.29 13.32
N ARG A 54 15.06 -1.15 12.38
CA ARG A 54 15.12 -2.62 12.58
C ARG A 54 16.55 -3.13 12.61
N MET A 55 17.44 -2.54 11.82
CA MET A 55 18.86 -2.84 11.82
C MET A 55 19.52 -2.48 13.15
N GLU A 56 19.23 -1.30 13.70
CA GLU A 56 19.70 -0.90 15.03
C GLU A 56 19.24 -1.88 16.10
N LEU A 57 17.95 -2.26 16.10
CA LEU A 57 17.42 -3.25 17.05
C LEU A 57 18.12 -4.61 16.92
N ALA A 58 18.36 -5.08 15.68
CA ALA A 58 19.05 -6.34 15.45
C ALA A 58 20.52 -6.28 15.89
N LEU A 59 21.18 -5.12 15.75
CA LEU A 59 22.54 -4.91 16.25
C LEU A 59 22.57 -4.91 17.78
N ASP A 60 21.63 -4.21 18.43
CA ASP A 60 21.50 -4.21 19.88
C ASP A 60 21.27 -5.63 20.42
N GLU A 61 20.44 -6.43 19.74
CA GLU A 61 20.22 -7.82 20.09
C GLU A 61 21.45 -8.69 19.85
N ALA A 62 22.17 -8.51 18.74
CA ALA A 62 23.40 -9.25 18.45
C ALA A 62 24.50 -8.97 19.48
N ILE A 63 24.65 -7.71 19.89
CA ILE A 63 25.61 -7.30 20.93
C ILE A 63 25.19 -7.88 22.28
N THR A 64 23.93 -7.68 22.67
CA THR A 64 23.40 -8.11 23.98
C THR A 64 23.45 -9.64 24.14
N SER A 65 23.09 -10.38 23.09
CA SER A 65 23.11 -11.84 23.10
C SER A 65 24.49 -12.43 22.83
N SER A 66 25.46 -11.62 22.38
CA SER A 66 26.77 -12.07 21.89
C SER A 66 26.65 -13.15 20.80
N ARG A 67 25.58 -13.08 19.99
CA ARG A 67 25.32 -14.00 18.88
C ARG A 67 25.20 -13.21 17.59
N PRO A 68 25.98 -13.56 16.54
CA PRO A 68 25.87 -12.86 15.26
C PRO A 68 24.45 -12.98 14.69
N MET A 69 23.93 -11.88 14.13
CA MET A 69 22.67 -11.86 13.38
C MET A 69 22.99 -11.75 11.88
N ARG A 70 22.20 -12.44 11.05
CA ARG A 70 22.26 -12.39 9.59
C ARG A 70 21.04 -11.65 9.06
N VAL A 71 21.25 -10.80 8.07
CA VAL A 71 20.17 -10.19 7.28
C VAL A 71 20.14 -10.85 5.91
N LYS A 72 19.02 -11.48 5.56
CA LYS A 72 18.77 -11.97 4.20
C LYS A 72 17.88 -10.97 3.48
N ILE A 73 18.26 -10.62 2.26
CA ILE A 73 17.53 -9.65 1.42
C ILE A 73 17.21 -10.33 0.09
N ASP A 74 15.96 -10.21 -0.34
CA ASP A 74 15.48 -10.70 -1.63
C ASP A 74 14.50 -9.68 -2.27
N ALA A 75 13.90 -10.05 -3.40
CA ALA A 75 12.96 -9.18 -4.11
C ALA A 75 11.63 -8.93 -3.37
N LEU A 76 11.31 -9.76 -2.37
CA LEU A 76 10.10 -9.66 -1.56
C LEU A 76 10.33 -8.89 -0.25
N GLY A 77 11.58 -8.80 0.22
CA GLY A 77 11.94 -7.96 1.35
C GLY A 77 13.23 -8.39 2.06
N TYR A 78 13.22 -8.32 3.39
CA TYR A 78 14.34 -8.70 4.23
C TYR A 78 13.87 -9.42 5.50
N VAL A 79 14.69 -10.34 6.00
CA VAL A 79 14.49 -11.05 7.27
C VAL A 79 15.77 -11.06 8.10
N PHE A 80 15.61 -11.04 9.42
CA PHE A 80 16.70 -11.17 10.39
C PHE A 80 16.68 -12.58 10.98
N GLU A 81 17.83 -13.22 11.00
CA GLU A 81 18.00 -14.58 11.53
C GLU A 81 19.21 -14.62 12.46
N GLN A 82 19.11 -15.32 13.58
CA GLN A 82 20.27 -15.59 14.41
C GLN A 82 21.18 -16.59 13.71
N LEU A 83 22.48 -16.31 13.69
CA LEU A 83 23.45 -17.25 13.19
C LEU A 83 23.72 -18.29 14.29
N ASP A 84 23.13 -19.47 14.14
CA ASP A 84 23.55 -20.60 14.95
C ASP A 84 25.03 -20.91 14.68
N PRO A 85 25.80 -21.30 15.71
CA PRO A 85 27.17 -21.75 15.50
C PRO A 85 27.18 -22.86 14.45
N PRO A 86 28.06 -22.80 13.44
CA PRO A 86 28.16 -23.87 12.47
C PRO A 86 28.42 -25.19 13.21
N GLU A 87 27.68 -26.25 12.85
CA GLU A 87 28.04 -27.59 13.29
C GLU A 87 29.50 -27.86 12.84
N PRO A 88 30.38 -28.32 13.75
CA PRO A 88 31.77 -28.59 13.39
C PRO A 88 31.81 -29.59 12.22
N GLY A 89 32.22 -29.10 11.04
CA GLY A 89 32.29 -29.88 9.80
C GLY A 89 31.39 -29.42 8.64
N LYS A 90 30.51 -28.41 8.81
CA LYS A 90 29.62 -27.92 7.73
C LYS A 90 29.97 -26.52 7.16
N GLU A 91 31.15 -26.00 7.49
CA GLU A 91 31.54 -24.61 7.19
C GLU A 91 31.82 -24.32 5.70
N ALA A 92 31.96 -25.33 4.84
CA ALA A 92 32.48 -25.14 3.48
C ALA A 92 31.43 -24.91 2.37
N GLU A 93 30.13 -25.09 2.61
CA GLU A 93 29.15 -25.25 1.51
C GLU A 93 28.17 -24.06 1.34
N GLY A 94 28.09 -23.14 2.29
CA GLY A 94 26.99 -22.16 2.38
C GLY A 94 27.27 -20.71 1.93
N TYR A 95 28.41 -20.41 1.29
CA TYR A 95 28.81 -19.04 0.92
C TYR A 95 28.89 -18.82 -0.60
N ARG A 96 27.80 -19.11 -1.32
CA ARG A 96 27.64 -18.74 -2.73
C ARG A 96 26.36 -17.94 -2.95
#